data_AF-A0A7H8LW71-F1
#
_entry.id   AF-A0A7H8LW71-F1
#
_cell.length_a   1.000
_cell.length_b   1.000
_cell.length_c   1.000
_cell.angle_alpha   90.00
_cell.angle_beta   90.00
_cell.angle_gamma   90.00
#
_symmetry.space_group_name_H-M   'P 1'
#
loop_
_entity.id
_entity.type
_entity.pdbx_description
1 polymer ?
#
loop_
_entity_poly.entity_id
_entity_poly.type
_entity_poly.pdbx_seq_one_letter_code
_entity_poly.pdbx_strand_id
1 'polypeptide(L)'
;MDEAAARGSGSAGVLVDQIGIGVLTRLVPRELVDEVIAAAGRREKRVRVRLLPARVVVYFVMALTLFHADAYEEVIRKLVQGLRGLRIWRNEWVVPSSGALTQARRRLGAEVMRDLFFRVAVPCARRSTQGAWLGRWRLMALDGFDIEVPDSAANAERFGYAGKKKDEKGVFPKVLVVGLAECGTHAIVGAEFGAQHDTEIALATRLLGSGIVAEDMLVIGDRGMYSNEHLQRIRDAGADALLRAKINVLLPVIKWLPDGSYLSYSANRRARTAASKRLAAGTMELTELPGLYVRVVEYEVTNRGEDELFTLVTTILDPLDAPATELAAAYHERWEIEAAIGEMKTHQKGAGALLRSKSPEMVEQELWGMLLTYYGVRHLMAEAADQAELDPDRLSFIRSLRIVRRQVGGPADFSPTAP
;
A
#
# COMPACT_ATOMS: atom_id res chain seq x y z
N MET A 1 51.26 -25.77 -22.79
CA MET A 1 51.12 -27.01 -22.00
C MET A 1 51.26 -26.58 -20.55
N ASP A 2 50.21 -26.31 -19.78
CA ASP A 2 48.88 -26.91 -19.78
C ASP A 2 47.74 -25.91 -19.59
N GLU A 3 46.61 -26.32 -20.15
CA GLU A 3 45.27 -25.74 -20.08
C GLU A 3 44.56 -26.03 -18.75
N ALA A 4 43.62 -25.12 -18.44
CA ALA A 4 42.30 -25.36 -17.87
C ALA A 4 42.08 -25.42 -16.34
N ALA A 5 41.01 -24.70 -15.97
CA ALA A 5 40.06 -24.92 -14.89
C ALA A 5 40.31 -24.25 -13.53
N ALA A 6 39.80 -23.01 -13.39
CA ALA A 6 39.08 -22.61 -12.18
C ALA A 6 37.96 -21.62 -12.57
N ARG A 7 36.81 -22.19 -12.93
CA ARG A 7 35.53 -21.48 -13.12
C ARG A 7 34.99 -21.02 -11.77
N GLY A 8 34.27 -19.91 -11.79
CA GLY A 8 33.67 -19.28 -10.63
C GLY A 8 32.56 -20.10 -9.95
N SER A 9 32.38 -19.80 -8.67
CA SER A 9 31.20 -20.11 -7.87
C SER A 9 31.19 -19.23 -6.62
N GLY A 10 31.00 -17.92 -6.82
CA GLY A 10 31.08 -16.94 -5.74
C GLY A 10 29.97 -15.89 -5.80
N SER A 11 28.70 -16.30 -5.94
CA SER A 11 27.58 -15.38 -5.68
C SER A 11 26.24 -16.05 -5.39
N ALA A 12 26.05 -17.34 -5.71
CA ALA A 12 24.78 -18.03 -5.45
C ALA A 12 24.61 -18.56 -4.01
N GLY A 13 25.71 -18.68 -3.24
CA GLY A 13 25.71 -19.33 -1.92
C GLY A 13 25.35 -18.43 -0.73
N VAL A 14 25.36 -17.10 -0.88
CA VAL A 14 25.04 -16.16 0.23
C VAL A 14 23.54 -15.82 0.26
N LEU A 15 22.82 -16.03 -0.85
CA LEU A 15 21.41 -15.65 -0.97
C LEU A 15 20.46 -16.67 -0.31
N VAL A 16 20.91 -17.91 -0.06
CA VAL A 16 20.04 -19.03 0.31
C VAL A 16 20.02 -19.30 1.83
N ASP A 17 21.01 -18.84 2.59
CA ASP A 17 21.15 -19.15 4.02
C ASP A 17 20.43 -18.18 4.98
N GLN A 18 19.62 -17.23 4.49
CA GLN A 18 18.89 -16.26 5.31
C GLN A 18 17.36 -16.39 5.26
N ILE A 19 16.82 -17.42 4.62
CA ILE A 19 15.41 -17.43 4.24
C ILE A 19 14.62 -18.30 5.21
N GLY A 20 14.11 -17.67 6.27
CA GLY A 20 13.08 -18.21 7.18
C GLY A 20 12.12 -17.10 7.57
N ILE A 21 11.89 -16.90 8.88
CA ILE A 21 11.47 -15.58 9.43
C ILE A 21 12.38 -14.43 8.96
N GLY A 22 13.58 -14.75 8.51
CA GLY A 22 14.57 -13.85 7.93
C GLY A 22 14.00 -12.80 6.99
N VAL A 23 13.01 -13.13 6.15
CA VAL A 23 12.37 -12.15 5.25
C VAL A 23 11.62 -11.06 6.04
N LEU A 24 10.82 -11.43 7.03
CA LEU A 24 10.08 -10.48 7.87
C LEU A 24 11.00 -9.72 8.83
N THR A 25 12.02 -10.39 9.39
CA THR A 25 12.99 -9.74 10.29
C THR A 25 14.02 -8.89 9.58
N ARG A 26 14.29 -9.11 8.28
CA ARG A 26 15.18 -8.27 7.48
C ARG A 26 14.54 -6.90 7.25
N LEU A 27 13.25 -6.87 6.97
CA LEU A 27 12.50 -5.63 6.75
C LEU A 27 12.06 -4.96 8.04
N VAL A 28 11.80 -5.76 9.07
CA VAL A 28 11.42 -5.29 10.40
C VAL A 28 12.50 -5.73 11.39
N PRO A 29 13.69 -5.09 11.37
CA PRO A 29 14.81 -5.48 12.21
C PRO A 29 14.47 -5.30 13.69
N ARG A 30 15.11 -6.12 14.51
CA ARG A 30 14.89 -6.16 15.95
C ARG A 30 14.98 -4.76 16.58
N GLU A 31 15.99 -4.02 16.17
CA GLU A 31 16.38 -2.74 16.74
C GLU A 31 15.28 -1.70 16.49
N LEU A 32 14.73 -1.71 15.27
CA LEU A 32 13.59 -0.89 14.89
C LEU A 32 12.34 -1.23 15.71
N VAL A 33 12.05 -2.52 15.90
CA VAL A 33 10.92 -2.96 16.72
C VAL A 33 11.07 -2.51 18.17
N ASP A 34 12.27 -2.65 18.74
CA ASP A 34 12.55 -2.24 20.12
C ASP A 34 12.45 -0.72 20.33
N GLU A 35 12.79 0.06 19.30
CA GLU A 35 12.64 1.51 19.27
C GLU A 35 11.17 1.91 19.22
N VAL A 36 10.38 1.37 18.30
CA VAL A 36 8.95 1.69 18.16
C VAL A 36 8.16 1.28 19.41
N ILE A 37 8.44 0.10 19.97
CA ILE A 37 7.82 -0.34 21.23
C ILE A 37 8.17 0.62 22.39
N ALA A 38 9.38 1.19 22.38
CA ALA A 38 9.78 2.20 23.36
C ALA A 38 8.98 3.49 23.21
N ALA A 39 8.93 4.02 21.99
CA ALA A 39 8.25 5.26 21.66
C ALA A 39 6.76 5.19 22.01
N ALA A 40 6.12 4.04 21.77
CA ALA A 40 4.73 3.80 22.11
C ALA A 40 4.47 3.58 23.63
N GLY A 41 5.52 3.59 24.48
CA GLY A 41 5.38 3.30 25.91
C GLY A 41 4.94 1.86 26.22
N ARG A 42 5.08 0.95 25.25
CA ARG A 42 4.63 -0.45 25.34
C ARG A 42 5.73 -1.41 25.79
N ARG A 43 6.89 -0.86 26.21
CA ARG A 43 7.95 -1.66 26.85
C ARG A 43 7.43 -2.31 28.13
N GLU A 44 7.96 -3.50 28.39
CA GLU A 44 7.55 -4.28 29.56
C GLU A 44 8.06 -3.61 30.85
N LYS A 45 7.17 -3.41 31.82
CA LYS A 45 7.52 -2.81 33.13
C LYS A 45 8.38 -3.72 34.02
N ARG A 46 8.55 -5.00 33.68
CA ARG A 46 9.40 -5.98 34.39
C ARG A 46 10.06 -6.93 33.38
N VAL A 47 11.39 -7.01 33.42
CA VAL A 47 12.25 -7.79 32.50
C VAL A 47 12.24 -9.32 32.78
N ARG A 48 11.50 -9.80 33.80
CA ARG A 48 11.41 -11.24 34.09
C ARG A 48 10.62 -11.96 32.99
N VAL A 49 11.37 -12.66 32.12
CA VAL A 49 11.03 -13.77 31.21
C VAL A 49 9.52 -13.98 31.04
N ARG A 50 8.87 -13.13 30.24
CA ARG A 50 7.53 -13.41 29.74
C ARG A 50 7.64 -14.38 28.57
N LEU A 51 6.73 -15.36 28.53
CA LEU A 51 6.55 -16.29 27.41
C LEU A 51 6.26 -15.56 26.07
N LEU A 52 5.76 -14.32 26.13
CA LEU A 52 5.39 -13.50 24.97
C LEU A 52 5.90 -12.05 25.12
N PRO A 53 7.19 -11.79 24.87
CA PRO A 53 7.72 -10.44 24.79
C PRO A 53 7.04 -9.63 23.68
N ALA A 54 6.87 -8.32 23.86
CA ALA A 54 6.19 -7.44 22.89
C ALA A 54 6.74 -7.59 21.45
N ARG A 55 8.05 -7.77 21.28
CA ARG A 55 8.67 -8.04 19.98
C ARG A 55 8.18 -9.34 19.33
N VAL A 56 8.06 -10.42 20.11
CA VAL A 56 7.51 -11.69 19.59
C VAL A 56 6.06 -11.49 19.15
N VAL A 57 5.31 -10.65 19.86
CA VAL A 57 3.93 -10.31 19.48
C VAL A 57 3.87 -9.54 18.16
N VAL A 58 4.83 -8.65 17.86
CA VAL A 58 4.91 -7.96 16.55
C VAL A 58 5.03 -8.97 15.42
N TYR A 59 6.02 -9.86 15.48
CA TYR A 59 6.20 -10.88 14.45
C TYR A 59 5.05 -11.88 14.41
N PHE A 60 4.42 -12.17 15.56
CA PHE A 60 3.20 -12.96 15.62
C PHE A 60 2.04 -12.28 14.88
N VAL A 61 1.84 -10.97 15.03
CA VAL A 61 0.80 -10.24 14.29
C VAL A 61 1.05 -10.29 12.78
N MET A 62 2.29 -10.09 12.34
CA MET A 62 2.65 -10.25 10.92
C MET A 62 2.37 -11.68 10.43
N ALA A 63 2.82 -12.68 11.20
CA ALA A 63 2.60 -14.10 10.90
C ALA A 63 1.12 -14.50 10.88
N LEU A 64 0.25 -13.88 11.70
CA LEU A 64 -1.20 -14.11 11.64
C LEU A 64 -1.77 -13.72 10.28
N THR A 65 -1.22 -12.70 9.63
CA THR A 65 -1.67 -12.28 8.29
C THR A 65 -1.02 -13.10 7.19
N LEU A 66 0.23 -13.55 7.40
CA LEU A 66 0.90 -14.48 6.50
C LEU A 66 0.18 -15.84 6.48
N PHE A 67 -0.23 -16.35 7.64
CA PHE A 67 -0.91 -17.64 7.82
C PHE A 67 -2.38 -17.42 8.20
N HIS A 68 -3.10 -16.69 7.34
CA HIS A 68 -4.43 -16.21 7.69
C HIS A 68 -5.42 -17.33 8.09
N ALA A 69 -5.36 -18.49 7.43
CA ALA A 69 -6.24 -19.63 7.69
C ALA A 69 -5.94 -20.39 8.98
N ASP A 70 -4.79 -20.17 9.62
CA ASP A 70 -4.35 -20.96 10.76
C ASP A 70 -4.84 -20.37 12.10
N ALA A 71 -5.10 -21.27 13.06
CA ALA A 71 -5.37 -20.91 14.44
C ALA A 71 -4.16 -20.26 15.12
N TYR A 72 -4.40 -19.45 16.16
CA TYR A 72 -3.36 -18.69 16.86
C TYR A 72 -2.22 -19.58 17.34
N GLU A 73 -2.56 -20.71 17.96
CA GLU A 73 -1.62 -21.69 18.48
C GLU A 73 -0.73 -22.28 17.39
N GLU A 74 -1.27 -22.44 16.17
CA GLU A 74 -0.50 -22.97 15.05
C GLU A 74 0.41 -21.91 14.42
N VAL A 75 -0.08 -20.68 14.28
CA VAL A 75 0.74 -19.56 13.80
C VAL A 75 1.94 -19.33 14.73
N ILE A 76 1.74 -19.35 16.05
CA ILE A 76 2.85 -19.17 16.99
C ILE A 76 3.82 -20.37 16.97
N ARG A 77 3.35 -21.60 16.74
CA ARG A 77 4.24 -22.76 16.54
C ARG A 77 5.13 -22.58 15.32
N LYS A 78 4.55 -22.22 14.17
CA LYS A 78 5.30 -21.92 12.93
C LYS A 78 6.32 -20.81 13.16
N LEU A 79 5.91 -19.73 13.83
CA LEU A 79 6.82 -18.63 14.17
C LEU A 79 8.00 -19.09 15.05
N VAL A 80 7.74 -19.81 16.14
CA VAL A 80 8.82 -20.21 17.06
C VAL A 80 9.72 -21.29 16.45
N GLN A 81 9.19 -22.18 15.61
CA GLN A 81 10.02 -23.12 14.84
C GLN A 81 11.01 -22.37 13.93
N GLY A 82 10.54 -21.35 13.19
CA GLY A 82 11.42 -20.48 12.40
C GLY A 82 12.48 -19.74 13.24
N LEU A 83 12.12 -19.25 14.43
CA LEU A 83 13.07 -18.57 15.33
C LEU A 83 14.11 -19.50 15.96
N ARG A 84 13.76 -20.76 16.21
CA ARG A 84 14.69 -21.80 16.69
C ARG A 84 15.72 -22.15 15.62
N GLY A 85 15.30 -22.26 14.35
CA GLY A 85 16.20 -22.45 13.20
C GLY A 85 17.27 -21.36 13.09
N LEU A 86 16.93 -20.12 13.43
CA LEU A 86 17.84 -18.97 13.44
C LEU A 86 18.73 -18.87 14.70
N ARG A 87 18.69 -19.85 15.62
CA ARG A 87 19.41 -19.85 16.91
C ARG A 87 19.09 -18.66 17.84
N ILE A 88 18.01 -17.93 17.58
CA ILE A 88 17.57 -16.76 18.36
C ILE A 88 16.92 -17.21 19.69
N TRP A 89 16.46 -18.48 19.77
CA TRP A 89 15.73 -19.03 20.92
C TRP A 89 16.31 -20.38 21.36
N ARG A 90 16.66 -20.52 22.65
CA ARG A 90 17.38 -21.68 23.21
C ARG A 90 16.63 -22.49 24.29
N ASN A 91 15.46 -22.07 24.75
CA ASN A 91 14.78 -22.71 25.90
C ASN A 91 13.61 -23.65 25.48
N GLU A 92 13.27 -24.59 26.37
CA GLU A 92 12.01 -25.33 26.32
C GLU A 92 10.85 -24.35 26.27
N TRP A 93 10.01 -24.49 25.24
CA TRP A 93 8.94 -23.55 24.95
C TRP A 93 7.60 -24.27 24.97
N VAL A 94 6.71 -23.80 25.85
CA VAL A 94 5.32 -24.24 25.92
C VAL A 94 4.48 -23.29 25.08
N VAL A 95 3.71 -23.83 24.15
CA VAL A 95 2.81 -23.05 23.27
C VAL A 95 1.79 -22.30 24.13
N PRO A 96 1.77 -20.95 24.10
CA PRO A 96 0.80 -20.17 24.86
C PRO A 96 -0.62 -20.41 24.35
N SER A 97 -1.62 -20.32 25.24
CA SER A 97 -3.03 -20.40 24.85
C SER A 97 -3.46 -19.21 23.98
N SER A 98 -4.48 -19.41 23.14
CA SER A 98 -5.15 -18.32 22.39
C SER A 98 -5.56 -17.13 23.29
N GLY A 99 -6.00 -17.39 24.52
CA GLY A 99 -6.30 -16.34 25.50
C GLY A 99 -5.08 -15.50 25.88
N ALA A 100 -3.94 -16.14 26.15
CA ALA A 100 -2.68 -15.47 26.46
C ALA A 100 -2.16 -14.65 25.26
N LEU A 101 -2.26 -15.21 24.05
CA LEU A 101 -1.88 -14.54 22.80
C LEU A 101 -2.79 -13.32 22.52
N THR A 102 -4.09 -13.44 22.75
CA THR A 102 -5.05 -12.34 22.61
C THR A 102 -4.75 -11.21 23.60
N GLN A 103 -4.48 -11.53 24.87
CA GLN A 103 -4.06 -10.54 25.84
C GLN A 103 -2.74 -9.87 25.45
N ALA A 104 -1.78 -10.64 24.91
CA ALA A 104 -0.50 -10.10 24.46
C ALA A 104 -0.67 -9.10 23.30
N ARG A 105 -1.52 -9.41 22.32
CA ARG A 105 -1.91 -8.51 21.24
C ARG A 105 -2.55 -7.21 21.75
N ARG A 106 -3.49 -7.31 22.69
CA ARG A 106 -4.12 -6.13 23.32
C ARG A 106 -3.11 -5.23 24.03
N ARG A 107 -2.12 -5.82 24.72
CA ARG A 107 -1.05 -5.05 25.38
C ARG A 107 -0.16 -4.32 24.36
N LEU A 108 0.10 -4.93 23.20
CA LEU A 108 0.93 -4.35 22.14
C LEU A 108 0.30 -3.11 21.52
N GLY A 109 -1.01 -3.14 21.26
CA GLY A 109 -1.71 -2.02 20.60
C GLY A 109 -1.53 -1.97 19.08
N ALA A 110 -2.36 -1.19 18.40
CA ALA A 110 -2.31 -1.01 16.94
C ALA A 110 -1.23 -0.02 16.52
N GLU A 111 -0.94 0.96 17.37
CA GLU A 111 0.02 2.04 17.14
C GLU A 111 1.43 1.50 16.85
N VAL A 112 1.85 0.43 17.51
CA VAL A 112 3.18 -0.17 17.26
C VAL A 112 3.26 -0.72 15.83
N MET A 113 2.19 -1.36 15.34
CA MET A 113 2.17 -1.89 13.97
C MET A 113 2.06 -0.78 12.94
N ARG A 114 1.28 0.27 13.23
CA ARG A 114 1.15 1.46 12.38
C ARG A 114 2.49 2.19 12.23
N ASP A 115 3.15 2.47 13.36
CA ASP A 115 4.39 3.23 13.36
C ASP A 115 5.52 2.42 12.72
N LEU A 116 5.51 1.09 12.85
CA LEU A 116 6.38 0.21 12.07
C LEU A 116 6.10 0.29 10.57
N PHE A 117 4.83 0.28 10.16
CA PHE A 117 4.45 0.42 8.75
C PHE A 117 5.02 1.70 8.16
N PHE A 118 4.77 2.86 8.76
CA PHE A 118 5.25 4.13 8.21
C PHE A 118 6.79 4.31 8.25
N ARG A 119 7.51 3.53 9.05
CA ARG A 119 8.99 3.55 9.06
C ARG A 119 9.63 2.58 8.08
N VAL A 120 8.90 1.56 7.63
CA VAL A 120 9.43 0.48 6.78
C VAL A 120 8.89 0.57 5.35
N ALA A 121 7.61 0.90 5.20
CA ALA A 121 6.93 0.88 3.91
C ALA A 121 7.28 2.11 3.07
N VAL A 122 8.45 2.05 2.42
CA VAL A 122 8.93 3.07 1.47
C VAL A 122 8.85 2.53 0.03
N PRO A 123 8.78 3.41 -0.99
CA PRO A 123 8.79 2.96 -2.38
C PRO A 123 9.99 2.04 -2.68
N CYS A 124 9.74 0.95 -3.42
CA CYS A 124 10.70 -0.11 -3.68
C CYS A 124 11.42 0.08 -5.03
N ALA A 125 10.79 0.75 -5.99
CA ALA A 125 11.34 0.89 -7.33
C ALA A 125 12.64 1.71 -7.33
N ARG A 126 13.61 1.24 -8.11
CA ARG A 126 14.79 2.00 -8.52
C ARG A 126 14.49 2.72 -9.82
N ARG A 127 15.35 3.66 -10.22
CA ARG A 127 15.21 4.37 -11.51
C ARG A 127 15.26 3.43 -12.72
N SER A 128 15.89 2.27 -12.59
CA SER A 128 15.94 1.21 -13.60
C SER A 128 14.72 0.29 -13.60
N THR A 129 13.84 0.38 -12.59
CA THR A 129 12.67 -0.50 -12.49
C THR A 129 11.67 -0.16 -13.60
N GLN A 130 11.44 -1.14 -14.48
CA GLN A 130 10.46 -1.05 -15.55
C GLN A 130 9.05 -0.81 -14.99
N GLY A 131 8.23 -0.02 -15.69
CA GLY A 131 6.84 0.28 -15.29
C GLY A 131 6.67 1.24 -14.11
N ALA A 132 7.74 1.59 -13.38
CA ALA A 132 7.63 2.41 -12.17
C ALA A 132 7.74 3.93 -12.39
N TRP A 133 8.14 4.38 -13.59
CA TRP A 133 8.49 5.79 -13.83
C TRP A 133 7.97 6.31 -15.17
N LEU A 134 7.50 7.56 -15.15
CA LEU A 134 7.36 8.41 -16.33
C LEU A 134 8.44 9.50 -16.23
N GLY A 135 9.48 9.43 -17.05
CA GLY A 135 10.60 10.38 -16.99
C GLY A 135 11.17 10.51 -15.56
N ARG A 136 10.99 11.69 -14.95
CA ARG A 136 11.44 11.95 -13.57
C ARG A 136 10.47 11.50 -12.49
N TRP A 137 9.22 11.21 -12.82
CA TRP A 137 8.16 10.94 -11.85
C TRP A 137 7.95 9.46 -11.59
N ARG A 138 7.89 9.10 -10.31
CA ARG A 138 7.50 7.79 -9.81
C ARG A 138 5.99 7.66 -9.89
N LEU A 139 5.49 6.59 -10.49
CA LEU A 139 4.06 6.38 -10.64
C LEU A 139 3.47 5.84 -9.33
N MET A 140 2.59 6.63 -8.71
CA MET A 140 1.97 6.31 -7.43
C MET A 140 0.45 6.33 -7.57
N ALA A 141 -0.21 5.19 -7.44
CA ALA A 141 -1.66 5.08 -7.50
C ALA A 141 -2.29 5.32 -6.11
N LEU A 142 -3.40 6.07 -6.09
CA LEU A 142 -4.23 6.32 -4.92
C LEU A 142 -5.60 5.65 -5.13
N ASP A 143 -5.97 4.70 -4.28
CA ASP A 143 -7.24 3.98 -4.43
C ASP A 143 -7.82 3.50 -3.09
N GLY A 144 -9.13 3.29 -3.06
CA GLY A 144 -9.91 2.83 -1.92
C GLY A 144 -10.33 1.37 -2.04
N PHE A 145 -10.46 0.67 -0.91
CA PHE A 145 -11.06 -0.66 -0.86
C PHE A 145 -11.64 -0.99 0.51
N ASP A 146 -12.66 -1.83 0.52
CA ASP A 146 -13.24 -2.36 1.75
C ASP A 146 -12.62 -3.68 2.20
N ILE A 147 -12.50 -3.87 3.51
CA ILE A 147 -12.19 -5.14 4.18
C ILE A 147 -13.30 -5.51 5.16
N GLU A 148 -13.83 -6.73 5.02
CA GLU A 148 -14.85 -7.26 5.92
C GLU A 148 -14.26 -7.74 7.26
N VAL A 149 -14.98 -7.46 8.34
CA VAL A 149 -14.58 -7.79 9.71
C VAL A 149 -15.67 -8.58 10.44
N PRO A 150 -15.34 -9.32 11.51
CA PRO A 150 -16.32 -10.09 12.26
C PRO A 150 -17.46 -9.22 12.79
N ASP A 151 -18.69 -9.75 12.69
CA ASP A 151 -19.90 -9.12 13.22
C ASP A 151 -19.94 -9.23 14.75
N SER A 152 -19.30 -8.26 15.39
CA SER A 152 -19.38 -8.04 16.84
C SER A 152 -19.97 -6.66 17.08
N ALA A 153 -20.68 -6.46 18.20
CA ALA A 153 -21.31 -5.17 18.50
C ALA A 153 -20.33 -3.99 18.40
N ALA A 154 -19.10 -4.16 18.91
CA ALA A 154 -18.07 -3.12 18.85
C ALA A 154 -17.58 -2.83 17.43
N ASN A 155 -17.38 -3.85 16.59
CA ASN A 155 -16.98 -3.64 15.19
C ASN A 155 -18.12 -3.01 14.38
N ALA A 156 -19.36 -3.46 14.60
CA ALA A 156 -20.55 -2.94 13.94
C ALA A 156 -20.77 -1.45 14.26
N GLU A 157 -20.61 -1.07 15.54
CA GLU A 157 -20.69 0.32 15.99
C GLU A 157 -19.59 1.19 15.39
N ARG A 158 -18.34 0.71 15.40
CA ARG A 158 -17.19 1.49 14.90
C ARG A 158 -17.19 1.65 13.40
N PHE A 159 -17.40 0.56 12.65
CA PHE A 159 -17.12 0.48 11.22
C PHE A 159 -18.38 0.55 10.36
N GLY A 160 -19.53 0.13 10.88
CA GLY A 160 -20.78 0.08 10.11
C GLY A 160 -20.77 -0.97 9.00
N TYR A 161 -21.91 -1.11 8.34
CA TYR A 161 -22.16 -2.10 7.28
C TYR A 161 -22.31 -1.39 5.94
N ALA A 162 -21.90 -2.05 4.86
CA ALA A 162 -22.22 -1.57 3.52
C ALA A 162 -23.73 -1.74 3.24
N GLY A 163 -24.33 -0.76 2.55
CA GLY A 163 -25.72 -0.83 2.11
C GLY A 163 -26.05 0.28 1.12
N LYS A 164 -26.57 -0.06 -0.06
CA LYS A 164 -26.97 0.92 -1.08
C LYS A 164 -28.34 1.55 -0.79
N LYS A 165 -29.17 0.88 0.04
CA LYS A 165 -30.47 1.35 0.52
C LYS A 165 -30.55 1.21 2.03
N LYS A 166 -31.43 2.00 2.65
CA LYS A 166 -31.62 2.06 4.11
C LYS A 166 -31.98 0.69 4.74
N ASP A 167 -32.58 -0.21 3.95
CA ASP A 167 -33.06 -1.52 4.38
C ASP A 167 -32.19 -2.71 3.89
N GLU A 168 -31.18 -2.45 3.06
CA GLU A 168 -30.23 -3.49 2.59
C GLU A 168 -28.94 -3.40 3.40
N LYS A 169 -28.90 -4.12 4.52
CA LYS A 169 -27.72 -4.22 5.38
C LYS A 169 -26.82 -5.35 4.89
N GLY A 170 -25.56 -5.05 4.57
CA GLY A 170 -24.54 -6.05 4.27
C GLY A 170 -24.33 -7.02 5.43
N VAL A 171 -23.85 -8.24 5.14
CA VAL A 171 -23.74 -9.33 6.13
C VAL A 171 -22.73 -9.03 7.23
N PHE A 172 -21.63 -8.34 6.91
CA PHE A 172 -20.55 -8.04 7.84
C PHE A 172 -20.22 -6.54 7.86
N PRO A 173 -19.76 -5.99 9.01
CA PRO A 173 -19.17 -4.66 9.03
C PRO A 173 -17.91 -4.59 8.16
N LYS A 174 -17.56 -3.39 7.69
CA LYS A 174 -16.44 -3.18 6.77
C LYS A 174 -15.57 -1.99 7.15
N VAL A 175 -14.26 -2.16 7.09
CA VAL A 175 -13.28 -1.07 7.20
C VAL A 175 -13.01 -0.56 5.79
N LEU A 176 -13.20 0.74 5.57
CA LEU A 176 -12.75 1.41 4.36
C LEU A 176 -11.27 1.72 4.52
N VAL A 177 -10.46 1.36 3.52
CA VAL A 177 -9.03 1.63 3.48
C VAL A 177 -8.72 2.43 2.22
N VAL A 178 -8.00 3.53 2.34
CA VAL A 178 -7.41 4.23 1.19
C VAL A 178 -5.91 4.04 1.26
N GLY A 179 -5.31 3.57 0.16
CA GLY A 179 -3.88 3.28 0.06
C GLY A 179 -3.20 4.11 -1.02
N LEU A 180 -1.93 4.43 -0.79
CA LEU A 180 -1.00 4.94 -1.79
C LEU A 180 -0.03 3.81 -2.14
N ALA A 181 -0.04 3.37 -3.41
CA ALA A 181 0.80 2.27 -3.88
C ALA A 181 1.71 2.71 -5.03
N GLU A 182 2.94 2.23 -5.03
CA GLU A 182 3.83 2.32 -6.19
C GLU A 182 3.35 1.36 -7.28
N CYS A 183 3.09 1.87 -8.50
CA CYS A 183 2.51 1.07 -9.58
C CYS A 183 3.41 -0.13 -9.95
N GLY A 184 4.64 0.13 -10.42
CA GLY A 184 5.51 -0.92 -10.97
C GLY A 184 6.12 -1.91 -9.95
N THR A 185 5.82 -1.82 -8.66
CA THR A 185 6.16 -2.90 -7.70
C THR A 185 4.99 -3.32 -6.84
N HIS A 186 3.85 -2.65 -6.98
CA HIS A 186 2.65 -2.80 -6.15
C HIS A 186 2.91 -2.59 -4.65
N ALA A 187 3.97 -1.89 -4.27
CA ALA A 187 4.26 -1.66 -2.86
C ALA A 187 3.30 -0.59 -2.30
N ILE A 188 2.46 -0.96 -1.32
CA ILE A 188 1.62 -0.01 -0.60
C ILE A 188 2.49 0.67 0.48
N VAL A 189 2.67 1.99 0.35
CA VAL A 189 3.58 2.81 1.19
C VAL A 189 2.84 3.75 2.12
N GLY A 190 1.57 4.02 1.85
CA GLY A 190 0.70 4.84 2.69
C GLY A 190 -0.68 4.21 2.80
N ALA A 191 -1.32 4.35 3.96
CA ALA A 191 -2.70 3.92 4.14
C ALA A 191 -3.43 4.74 5.21
N GLU A 192 -4.74 4.89 5.04
CA GLU A 192 -5.66 5.48 6.01
C GLU A 192 -6.88 4.58 6.17
N PHE A 193 -7.38 4.44 7.39
CA PHE A 193 -8.55 3.59 7.71
C PHE A 193 -9.75 4.45 8.11
N GLY A 194 -10.94 3.97 7.74
CA GLY A 194 -12.22 4.60 8.03
C GLY A 194 -13.35 3.60 8.16
N ALA A 195 -14.50 4.11 8.54
CA ALA A 195 -15.77 3.38 8.62
C ALA A 195 -16.56 3.53 7.31
N GLN A 196 -17.62 2.75 7.15
CA GLN A 196 -18.52 2.82 5.98
C GLN A 196 -19.30 4.14 5.86
N HIS A 197 -19.37 4.94 6.93
CA HIS A 197 -19.94 6.29 6.86
C HIS A 197 -18.91 7.36 6.47
N ASP A 198 -17.62 7.01 6.42
CA ASP A 198 -16.59 7.87 5.86
C ASP A 198 -16.63 7.82 4.33
N THR A 199 -15.99 8.80 3.70
CA THR A 199 -15.83 8.84 2.23
C THR A 199 -14.39 8.60 1.84
N GLU A 200 -14.17 7.93 0.71
CA GLU A 200 -12.83 7.74 0.13
C GLU A 200 -12.09 9.08 -0.03
N ILE A 201 -12.78 10.13 -0.47
CA ILE A 201 -12.22 11.49 -0.56
C ILE A 201 -11.71 11.96 0.81
N ALA A 202 -12.49 11.81 1.88
CA ALA A 202 -12.06 12.26 3.20
C ALA A 202 -10.82 11.50 3.71
N LEU A 203 -10.73 10.20 3.43
CA LEU A 203 -9.56 9.38 3.78
C LEU A 203 -8.34 9.77 2.92
N ALA A 204 -8.52 9.93 1.61
CA ALA A 204 -7.50 10.41 0.69
C ALA A 204 -6.96 11.78 1.11
N THR A 205 -7.82 12.72 1.49
CA THR A 205 -7.42 14.03 2.04
C THR A 205 -6.48 13.89 3.25
N ARG A 206 -6.79 12.98 4.19
CA ARG A 206 -5.92 12.72 5.35
C ARG A 206 -4.59 12.11 4.92
N LEU A 207 -4.62 11.11 4.04
CA LEU A 207 -3.42 10.43 3.56
C LEU A 207 -2.48 11.39 2.82
N LEU A 208 -3.01 12.20 1.91
CA LEU A 208 -2.24 13.22 1.19
C LEU A 208 -1.70 14.31 2.13
N GLY A 209 -2.37 14.58 3.25
CA GLY A 209 -1.91 15.51 4.29
C GLY A 209 -0.93 14.93 5.30
N SER A 210 -0.61 13.63 5.22
CA SER A 210 0.25 12.94 6.20
C SER A 210 1.75 13.20 6.02
N GLY A 211 2.16 13.78 4.88
CA GLY A 211 3.56 13.94 4.49
C GLY A 211 4.16 12.73 3.76
N ILE A 212 3.34 11.75 3.36
CA ILE A 212 3.79 10.56 2.62
C ILE A 212 4.13 10.84 1.15
N VAL A 213 3.64 11.94 0.59
CA VAL A 213 3.85 12.33 -0.81
C VAL A 213 5.19 13.06 -0.93
N ALA A 214 6.05 12.60 -1.86
CA ALA A 214 7.37 13.17 -2.12
C ALA A 214 7.43 13.85 -3.50
N GLU A 215 8.38 14.78 -3.67
CA GLU A 215 8.54 15.63 -4.87
C GLU A 215 8.75 14.86 -6.19
N ASP A 216 9.24 13.62 -6.10
CA ASP A 216 9.47 12.76 -7.26
C ASP A 216 8.22 11.96 -7.65
N MET A 217 7.08 12.12 -6.98
CA MET A 217 5.86 11.34 -7.25
C MET A 217 4.94 12.01 -8.28
N LEU A 218 4.37 11.18 -9.17
CA LEU A 218 3.15 11.47 -9.91
C LEU A 218 2.01 10.66 -9.28
N VAL A 219 1.14 11.35 -8.54
CA VAL A 219 0.01 10.72 -7.85
C VAL A 219 -1.17 10.58 -8.82
N ILE A 220 -1.52 9.34 -9.13
CA ILE A 220 -2.55 8.96 -10.09
C ILE A 220 -3.80 8.47 -9.35
N GLY A 221 -4.97 8.99 -9.72
CA GLY A 221 -6.22 8.64 -9.06
C GLY A 221 -7.39 8.59 -10.02
N ASP A 222 -8.36 7.75 -9.72
CA ASP A 222 -9.56 7.61 -10.51
C ASP A 222 -10.54 8.79 -10.30
N ARG A 223 -11.75 8.66 -10.87
CA ARG A 223 -12.81 9.67 -10.74
C ARG A 223 -13.36 9.84 -9.32
N GLY A 224 -13.22 8.83 -8.46
CA GLY A 224 -13.53 8.91 -7.03
C GLY A 224 -12.51 9.77 -6.27
N MET A 225 -11.27 9.79 -6.75
CA MET A 225 -10.16 10.54 -6.14
C MET A 225 -9.99 11.97 -6.64
N TYR A 226 -10.72 12.41 -7.66
CA TYR A 226 -10.66 13.81 -8.09
C TYR A 226 -11.26 14.76 -7.06
N SER A 227 -10.45 15.67 -6.54
CA SER A 227 -10.91 16.87 -5.84
C SER A 227 -9.91 18.02 -6.02
N ASN A 228 -10.39 19.25 -5.97
CA ASN A 228 -9.50 20.42 -6.06
C ASN A 228 -8.53 20.48 -4.87
N GLU A 229 -8.95 19.97 -3.71
CA GLU A 229 -8.10 19.90 -2.52
C GLU A 229 -6.98 18.86 -2.68
N HIS A 230 -7.25 17.72 -3.32
CA HIS A 230 -6.21 16.72 -3.59
C HIS A 230 -5.16 17.27 -4.55
N LEU A 231 -5.59 17.92 -5.64
CA LEU A 231 -4.67 18.59 -6.56
C LEU A 231 -3.76 19.59 -5.83
N GLN A 232 -4.35 20.41 -4.95
CA GLN A 232 -3.60 21.38 -4.15
C GLN A 232 -2.62 20.69 -3.20
N ARG A 233 -3.06 19.69 -2.42
CA ARG A 233 -2.19 18.98 -1.45
C ARG A 233 -1.02 18.26 -2.11
N ILE A 234 -1.26 17.60 -3.24
CA ILE A 234 -0.21 16.95 -4.02
C ILE A 234 0.80 18.01 -4.49
N ARG A 235 0.31 19.14 -5.00
CA ARG A 235 1.17 20.23 -5.46
C ARG A 235 1.95 20.89 -4.33
N ASP A 236 1.33 21.10 -3.17
CA ASP A 236 1.96 21.67 -1.97
C ASP A 236 3.06 20.76 -1.43
N ALA A 237 2.96 19.45 -1.64
CA ALA A 237 4.02 18.48 -1.32
C ALA A 237 5.18 18.48 -2.35
N GLY A 238 5.13 19.34 -3.37
CA GLY A 238 6.13 19.42 -4.44
C GLY A 238 5.98 18.33 -5.52
N ALA A 239 4.97 17.47 -5.39
CA ALA A 239 4.67 16.39 -6.32
C ALA A 239 3.76 16.87 -7.46
N ASP A 240 3.50 15.98 -8.41
CA ASP A 240 2.55 16.21 -9.50
C ASP A 240 1.37 15.24 -9.43
N ALA A 241 0.22 15.67 -9.93
CA ALA A 241 -1.02 14.90 -9.92
C ALA A 241 -1.43 14.48 -11.34
N LEU A 242 -2.12 13.34 -11.45
CA LEU A 242 -2.83 12.89 -12.65
C LEU A 242 -4.16 12.24 -12.23
N LEU A 243 -5.19 13.06 -12.06
CA LEU A 243 -6.48 12.62 -11.54
C LEU A 243 -7.52 12.61 -12.65
N ARG A 244 -8.25 11.50 -12.81
CA ARG A 244 -9.37 11.44 -13.73
C ARG A 244 -10.55 12.24 -13.18
N ALA A 245 -11.04 13.22 -13.93
CA ALA A 245 -12.25 13.95 -13.56
C ALA A 245 -13.53 13.20 -13.98
N LYS A 246 -14.62 13.44 -13.25
CA LYS A 246 -15.97 13.05 -13.70
C LYS A 246 -16.42 13.98 -14.84
N ILE A 247 -17.28 13.48 -15.72
CA ILE A 247 -17.83 14.24 -16.86
C ILE A 247 -18.53 15.55 -16.46
N ASN A 248 -19.02 15.66 -15.23
CA ASN A 248 -19.69 16.85 -14.71
C ASN A 248 -18.75 17.87 -14.04
N VAL A 249 -17.44 17.62 -14.03
CA VAL A 249 -16.45 18.58 -13.55
C VAL A 249 -16.23 19.61 -14.64
N LEU A 250 -16.60 20.86 -14.35
CA LEU A 250 -16.38 21.98 -15.26
C LEU A 250 -14.90 22.36 -15.31
N LEU A 251 -14.26 22.17 -16.48
CA LEU A 251 -12.87 22.53 -16.76
C LEU A 251 -12.84 23.47 -17.98
N PRO A 252 -12.93 24.80 -17.78
CA PRO A 252 -12.94 25.74 -18.89
C PRO A 252 -11.61 25.72 -19.65
N VAL A 253 -11.67 25.72 -20.98
CA VAL A 253 -10.48 25.85 -21.82
C VAL A 253 -9.95 27.29 -21.72
N ILE A 254 -8.71 27.44 -21.24
CA ILE A 254 -7.99 28.71 -21.24
C ILE A 254 -7.15 28.82 -22.51
N LYS A 255 -6.42 27.75 -22.86
CA LYS A 255 -5.52 27.72 -24.00
C LYS A 255 -5.30 26.28 -24.47
N TRP A 256 -5.43 26.02 -25.76
CA TRP A 256 -5.03 24.77 -26.38
C TRP A 256 -3.51 24.67 -26.51
N LEU A 257 -2.97 23.46 -26.32
CA LEU A 257 -1.55 23.13 -26.40
C LEU A 257 -1.25 22.30 -27.67
N PRO A 258 0.01 22.27 -28.15
CA PRO A 258 0.36 21.61 -29.41
C PRO A 258 0.14 20.09 -29.44
N ASP A 259 0.08 19.42 -28.28
CA ASP A 259 -0.13 17.97 -28.15
C ASP A 259 -1.63 17.59 -28.07
N GLY A 260 -2.53 18.55 -28.29
CA GLY A 260 -3.98 18.35 -28.22
C GLY A 260 -4.58 18.46 -26.81
N SER A 261 -3.75 18.62 -25.78
CA SER A 261 -4.21 18.96 -24.43
C SER A 261 -4.57 20.44 -24.31
N TYR A 262 -5.14 20.86 -23.18
CA TYR A 262 -5.43 22.28 -22.93
C TYR A 262 -5.17 22.70 -21.48
N LEU A 263 -4.77 23.96 -21.30
CA LEU A 263 -4.72 24.59 -19.99
C LEU A 263 -6.12 24.93 -19.49
N SER A 264 -6.35 24.67 -18.22
CA SER A 264 -7.57 24.96 -17.48
C SER A 264 -7.23 25.40 -16.05
N TYR A 265 -8.25 25.55 -15.22
CA TYR A 265 -8.08 25.79 -13.80
C TYR A 265 -9.08 24.98 -12.98
N SER A 266 -8.63 24.56 -11.81
CA SER A 266 -9.37 23.74 -10.86
C SER A 266 -9.69 24.54 -9.61
N ALA A 267 -10.98 24.75 -9.35
CA ALA A 267 -11.45 25.51 -8.21
C ALA A 267 -12.82 25.01 -7.73
N ASN A 268 -13.15 25.30 -6.47
CA ASN A 268 -14.46 24.93 -5.93
C ASN A 268 -15.58 25.64 -6.72
N ARG A 269 -16.79 25.05 -6.67
CA ARG A 269 -17.93 25.53 -7.46
C ARG A 269 -18.23 27.01 -7.22
N ARG A 270 -18.19 27.47 -5.97
CA ARG A 270 -18.47 28.87 -5.60
C ARG A 270 -17.45 29.82 -6.23
N ALA A 271 -16.17 29.50 -6.15
CA ALA A 271 -15.08 30.28 -6.74
C ALA A 271 -15.19 30.33 -8.26
N ARG A 272 -15.47 29.20 -8.92
CA ARG A 272 -15.70 29.15 -10.38
C ARG A 272 -16.88 30.01 -10.82
N THR A 273 -18.01 29.92 -10.12
CA THR A 273 -19.19 30.74 -10.43
C THR A 273 -18.90 32.23 -10.27
N ALA A 274 -18.13 32.62 -9.24
CA ALA A 274 -17.72 34.01 -9.05
C ALA A 274 -16.77 34.47 -10.16
N ALA A 275 -15.76 33.66 -10.52
CA ALA A 275 -14.82 33.97 -11.60
C ALA A 275 -15.52 34.12 -12.95
N SER A 276 -16.43 33.20 -13.29
CA SER A 276 -17.21 33.26 -14.54
C SER A 276 -18.01 34.57 -14.67
N LYS A 277 -18.65 35.04 -13.58
CA LYS A 277 -19.36 36.33 -13.57
C LYS A 277 -18.41 37.51 -13.75
N ARG A 278 -17.24 37.48 -13.11
CA ARG A 278 -16.24 38.55 -13.18
C ARG A 278 -15.60 38.66 -14.56
N LEU A 279 -15.30 37.52 -15.19
CA LEU A 279 -14.82 37.44 -16.58
C LEU A 279 -15.85 38.03 -17.54
N ALA A 280 -17.13 37.62 -17.42
CA ALA A 280 -18.21 38.14 -18.26
C ALA A 280 -18.43 39.66 -18.08
N ALA A 281 -18.11 40.20 -16.90
CA ALA A 281 -18.16 41.63 -16.61
C ALA A 281 -16.88 42.40 -16.99
N GLY A 282 -15.83 41.73 -17.47
CA GLY A 282 -14.54 42.36 -17.77
C GLY A 282 -13.78 42.87 -16.53
N THR A 283 -13.99 42.25 -15.37
CA THR A 283 -13.42 42.65 -14.05
C THR A 283 -12.40 41.65 -13.49
N MET A 284 -11.92 40.74 -14.35
CA MET A 284 -10.97 39.69 -14.03
C MET A 284 -10.28 39.26 -15.31
N GLU A 285 -8.97 39.07 -15.24
CA GLU A 285 -8.18 38.50 -16.32
C GLU A 285 -8.05 36.97 -16.20
N LEU A 286 -7.74 36.29 -17.31
CA LEU A 286 -7.50 34.84 -17.30
C LEU A 286 -6.27 34.43 -16.48
N THR A 287 -5.40 35.38 -16.13
CA THR A 287 -4.23 35.19 -15.24
C THR A 287 -4.59 35.29 -13.75
N GLU A 288 -5.82 35.64 -13.42
CA GLU A 288 -6.29 35.84 -12.03
C GLU A 288 -7.34 34.81 -11.61
N LEU A 289 -7.38 33.66 -12.29
CA LEU A 289 -8.39 32.63 -12.03
C LEU A 289 -8.16 32.01 -10.65
N PRO A 290 -9.24 31.71 -9.91
CA PRO A 290 -9.12 31.16 -8.57
C PRO A 290 -8.60 29.72 -8.63
N GLY A 291 -7.95 29.26 -7.56
CA GLY A 291 -7.53 27.86 -7.44
C GLY A 291 -6.25 27.55 -8.22
N LEU A 292 -6.14 26.33 -8.71
CA LEU A 292 -4.91 25.80 -9.29
C LEU A 292 -5.02 25.75 -10.82
N TYR A 293 -4.02 26.29 -11.52
CA TYR A 293 -3.88 26.06 -12.96
C TYR A 293 -3.49 24.60 -13.20
N VAL A 294 -4.17 23.97 -14.17
CA VAL A 294 -4.01 22.56 -14.49
C VAL A 294 -3.96 22.39 -16.01
N ARG A 295 -3.45 21.26 -16.47
CA ARG A 295 -3.58 20.82 -17.85
C ARG A 295 -4.57 19.66 -17.91
N VAL A 296 -5.39 19.65 -18.96
CA VAL A 296 -6.40 18.62 -19.18
C VAL A 296 -6.05 17.85 -20.44
N VAL A 297 -6.05 16.53 -20.31
CA VAL A 297 -5.84 15.57 -21.40
C VAL A 297 -7.13 14.79 -21.58
N GLU A 298 -7.69 14.81 -22.78
CA GLU A 298 -8.91 14.09 -23.14
C GLU A 298 -8.60 13.04 -24.21
N TYR A 299 -9.05 11.81 -23.98
CA TYR A 299 -8.91 10.72 -24.96
C TYR A 299 -10.04 9.70 -24.81
N GLU A 300 -10.33 8.98 -25.88
CA GLU A 300 -11.34 7.92 -25.92
C GLU A 300 -10.69 6.54 -25.90
N VAL A 301 -11.32 5.58 -25.23
CA VAL A 301 -10.90 4.18 -25.23
C VAL A 301 -11.89 3.35 -26.04
N THR A 302 -11.60 3.14 -27.33
CA THR A 302 -12.51 2.53 -28.31
C THR A 302 -12.71 1.01 -28.14
N ASN A 303 -11.89 0.34 -27.34
CA ASN A 303 -11.84 -1.12 -27.26
C ASN A 303 -12.74 -1.74 -26.16
N ARG A 304 -13.61 -0.95 -25.51
CA ARG A 304 -14.45 -1.39 -24.38
C ARG A 304 -15.96 -1.43 -24.66
N GLY A 305 -16.37 -1.29 -25.92
CA GLY A 305 -17.77 -1.45 -26.36
C GLY A 305 -18.65 -0.22 -26.15
N GLU A 306 -18.25 0.72 -25.29
CA GLU A 306 -18.82 2.07 -25.17
C GLU A 306 -17.67 3.08 -25.28
N ASP A 307 -17.82 4.09 -26.13
CA ASP A 307 -16.88 5.20 -26.24
C ASP A 307 -16.98 6.05 -24.97
N GLU A 308 -16.11 5.77 -23.99
CA GLU A 308 -16.00 6.57 -22.78
C GLU A 308 -14.88 7.60 -22.94
N LEU A 309 -15.22 8.88 -22.77
CA LEU A 309 -14.23 9.96 -22.71
C LEU A 309 -13.50 9.95 -21.35
N PHE A 310 -12.19 9.80 -21.39
CA PHE A 310 -11.31 9.95 -20.25
C PHE A 310 -10.80 11.39 -20.18
N THR A 311 -11.22 12.13 -19.15
CA THR A 311 -10.72 13.48 -18.86
C THR A 311 -9.72 13.40 -17.72
N LEU A 312 -8.43 13.49 -18.03
CA LEU A 312 -7.35 13.52 -17.03
C LEU A 312 -6.98 14.96 -16.72
N VAL A 313 -6.85 15.28 -15.43
CA VAL A 313 -6.42 16.59 -14.93
C VAL A 313 -5.06 16.42 -14.29
N THR A 314 -4.07 17.17 -14.75
CA THR A 314 -2.70 17.13 -14.26
C THR A 314 -2.17 18.51 -13.84
N THR A 315 -1.23 18.51 -12.91
CA THR A 315 -0.46 19.70 -12.51
C THR A 315 0.78 19.92 -13.39
N ILE A 316 1.11 18.98 -14.27
CA ILE A 316 2.20 19.12 -15.24
C ILE A 316 1.70 19.99 -16.40
N LEU A 317 2.15 21.24 -16.45
CA LEU A 317 1.60 22.23 -17.39
C LEU A 317 2.28 22.22 -18.76
N ASP A 318 3.58 21.87 -18.83
CA ASP A 318 4.34 21.89 -20.07
C ASP A 318 4.23 20.55 -20.83
N PRO A 319 3.72 20.53 -22.07
CA PRO A 319 3.66 19.31 -22.90
C PRO A 319 5.03 18.72 -23.24
N LEU A 320 6.12 19.50 -23.13
CA LEU A 320 7.48 18.97 -23.32
C LEU A 320 7.96 18.15 -22.13
N ASP A 321 7.48 18.45 -20.92
CA ASP A 321 7.84 17.71 -19.71
C ASP A 321 7.12 16.36 -19.64
N ALA A 322 5.87 16.30 -20.09
CA ALA A 322 5.09 15.07 -20.23
C ALA A 322 4.08 15.22 -21.37
N PRO A 323 4.25 14.57 -22.52
CA PRO A 323 3.27 14.59 -23.60
C PRO A 323 1.91 13.99 -23.19
N ALA A 324 0.81 14.49 -23.77
CA ALA A 324 -0.54 13.97 -23.52
C ALA A 324 -0.67 12.45 -23.69
N THR A 325 -0.05 11.88 -24.71
CA THR A 325 -0.06 10.43 -24.98
C THR A 325 0.67 9.63 -23.90
N GLU A 326 1.77 10.16 -23.36
CA GLU A 326 2.52 9.53 -22.29
C GLU A 326 1.75 9.58 -20.96
N LEU A 327 1.03 10.68 -20.68
CA LEU A 327 0.13 10.72 -19.53
C LEU A 327 -1.05 9.76 -19.65
N ALA A 328 -1.62 9.62 -20.85
CA ALA A 328 -2.66 8.62 -21.09
C ALA A 328 -2.13 7.21 -20.82
N ALA A 329 -0.92 6.89 -21.30
CA ALA A 329 -0.24 5.62 -21.01
C ALA A 329 0.03 5.44 -19.51
N ALA A 330 0.62 6.43 -18.83
CA ALA A 330 0.89 6.37 -17.40
C ALA A 330 -0.39 6.23 -16.56
N TYR A 331 -1.51 6.81 -17.00
CA TYR A 331 -2.79 6.62 -16.34
C TYR A 331 -3.28 5.16 -16.40
N HIS A 332 -2.92 4.40 -17.43
CA HIS A 332 -3.25 2.98 -17.49
C HIS A 332 -2.53 2.17 -16.40
N GLU A 333 -1.30 2.54 -16.04
CA GLU A 333 -0.54 1.94 -14.91
C GLU A 333 -1.22 2.12 -13.55
N ARG A 334 -2.23 3.01 -13.44
CA ARG A 334 -3.08 3.09 -12.24
C ARG A 334 -3.77 1.75 -11.95
N TRP A 335 -4.09 0.95 -12.95
CA TRP A 335 -4.77 -0.34 -12.76
C TRP A 335 -3.95 -1.33 -11.91
N GLU A 336 -2.64 -1.14 -11.78
CA GLU A 336 -1.80 -1.99 -10.95
C GLU A 336 -2.16 -1.95 -9.46
N ILE A 337 -2.78 -0.87 -8.97
CA ILE A 337 -3.28 -0.84 -7.58
C ILE A 337 -4.46 -1.79 -7.38
N GLU A 338 -5.30 -2.01 -8.39
CA GLU A 338 -6.40 -2.97 -8.29
C GLU A 338 -5.85 -4.40 -8.18
N ALA A 339 -4.77 -4.70 -8.89
CA ALA A 339 -4.04 -5.95 -8.75
C ALA A 339 -3.42 -6.07 -7.34
N ALA A 340 -2.78 -5.01 -6.83
CA ALA A 340 -2.21 -4.98 -5.48
C ALA A 340 -3.26 -5.25 -4.40
N ILE A 341 -4.41 -4.58 -4.50
CA ILE A 341 -5.58 -4.76 -3.62
C ILE A 341 -6.11 -6.19 -3.75
N GLY A 342 -6.24 -6.69 -4.98
CA GLY A 342 -6.69 -8.04 -5.29
C GLY A 342 -5.83 -9.11 -4.62
N GLU A 343 -4.51 -8.96 -4.66
CA GLU A 343 -3.56 -9.87 -4.01
C GLU A 343 -3.70 -9.91 -2.51
N MET A 344 -3.81 -8.75 -1.88
CA MET A 344 -3.97 -8.66 -0.44
C MET A 344 -5.30 -9.28 0.00
N LYS A 345 -6.40 -8.93 -0.69
CA LYS A 345 -7.75 -9.39 -0.35
C LYS A 345 -7.98 -10.87 -0.65
N THR A 346 -7.41 -11.37 -1.74
CA THR A 346 -7.74 -12.70 -2.29
C THR A 346 -6.67 -13.74 -1.97
N HIS A 347 -5.39 -13.37 -1.98
CA HIS A 347 -4.29 -14.33 -1.87
C HIS A 347 -3.62 -14.32 -0.49
N GLN A 348 -3.34 -13.14 0.07
CA GLN A 348 -2.75 -13.03 1.41
C GLN A 348 -3.78 -13.34 2.50
N LYS A 349 -4.87 -12.56 2.54
CA LYS A 349 -5.98 -12.78 3.47
C LYS A 349 -6.76 -14.05 3.13
N GLY A 350 -6.92 -14.34 1.85
CA GLY A 350 -7.77 -15.42 1.36
C GLY A 350 -9.14 -14.90 0.92
N ALA A 351 -9.62 -15.44 -0.22
CA ALA A 351 -10.90 -15.09 -0.81
C ALA A 351 -12.05 -15.33 0.17
N GLY A 352 -12.91 -14.33 0.37
CA GLY A 352 -14.07 -14.40 1.27
C GLY A 352 -13.74 -14.50 2.78
N ALA A 353 -12.47 -14.53 3.18
CA ALA A 353 -12.10 -14.60 4.60
C ALA A 353 -12.31 -13.25 5.31
N LEU A 354 -12.86 -13.27 6.52
CA LEU A 354 -12.93 -12.10 7.40
C LEU A 354 -11.61 -11.92 8.14
N LEU A 355 -11.32 -10.70 8.61
CA LEU A 355 -10.31 -10.55 9.66
C LEU A 355 -10.69 -11.34 10.92
N ARG A 356 -9.73 -11.71 11.76
CA ARG A 356 -10.01 -12.56 12.94
C ARG A 356 -10.45 -11.77 14.17
N SER A 357 -10.17 -10.46 14.19
CA SER A 357 -10.29 -9.63 15.39
C SER A 357 -11.72 -9.12 15.63
N LYS A 358 -12.22 -9.30 16.86
CA LYS A 358 -13.59 -8.90 17.29
C LYS A 358 -13.66 -7.59 18.08
N SER A 359 -12.60 -6.77 18.03
CA SER A 359 -12.65 -5.41 18.56
C SER A 359 -11.97 -4.45 17.59
N PRO A 360 -12.42 -3.20 17.50
CA PRO A 360 -11.86 -2.21 16.60
C PRO A 360 -10.34 -2.06 16.66
N GLU A 361 -9.78 -1.98 17.87
CA GLU A 361 -8.35 -1.75 18.07
C GLU A 361 -7.53 -2.95 17.59
N MET A 362 -8.05 -4.17 17.77
CA MET A 362 -7.37 -5.37 17.28
C MET A 362 -7.56 -5.57 15.77
N VAL A 363 -8.67 -5.07 15.20
CA VAL A 363 -8.88 -5.01 13.74
C VAL A 363 -7.85 -4.08 13.10
N GLU A 364 -7.68 -2.86 13.63
CA GLU A 364 -6.67 -1.92 13.14
C GLU A 364 -5.26 -2.51 13.26
N GLN A 365 -4.92 -3.14 14.39
CA GLN A 365 -3.64 -3.84 14.56
C GLN A 365 -3.42 -4.93 13.49
N GLU A 366 -4.46 -5.72 13.19
CA GLU A 366 -4.40 -6.78 12.19
C GLU A 366 -4.25 -6.22 10.77
N LEU A 367 -4.93 -5.11 10.44
CA LEU A 367 -4.79 -4.41 9.16
C LEU A 367 -3.38 -3.86 8.96
N TRP A 368 -2.79 -3.20 9.96
CA TRP A 368 -1.40 -2.75 9.88
C TRP A 368 -0.43 -3.92 9.73
N GLY A 369 -0.67 -5.03 10.44
CA GLY A 369 0.09 -6.26 10.27
C GLY A 369 -0.03 -6.87 8.86
N MET A 370 -1.21 -6.76 8.25
CA MET A 370 -1.48 -7.23 6.90
C MET A 370 -0.72 -6.39 5.87
N LEU A 371 -0.78 -5.06 5.98
CA LEU A 371 -0.04 -4.13 5.13
C LEU A 371 1.47 -4.33 5.24
N LEU A 372 2.02 -4.45 6.47
CA LEU A 372 3.44 -4.74 6.70
C LEU A 372 3.88 -6.06 6.06
N THR A 373 3.05 -7.09 6.17
CA THR A 373 3.37 -8.41 5.60
C THR A 373 3.26 -8.39 4.07
N TYR A 374 2.27 -7.69 3.52
CA TYR A 374 2.12 -7.48 2.09
C TYR A 374 3.33 -6.75 1.50
N TYR A 375 3.68 -5.61 2.11
CA TYR A 375 4.89 -4.86 1.80
C TYR A 375 6.13 -5.75 1.86
N GLY A 376 6.21 -6.61 2.89
CA GLY A 376 7.31 -7.54 3.06
C GLY A 376 7.53 -8.49 1.87
N VAL A 377 6.43 -9.05 1.34
CA VAL A 377 6.48 -9.90 0.16
C VAL A 377 6.80 -9.10 -1.11
N ARG A 378 6.21 -7.91 -1.27
CA ARG A 378 6.45 -7.05 -2.45
C ARG A 378 7.86 -6.49 -2.51
N HIS A 379 8.44 -6.11 -1.38
CA HIS A 379 9.83 -5.69 -1.31
C HIS A 379 10.78 -6.83 -1.74
N LEU A 380 10.57 -8.05 -1.24
CA LEU A 380 11.36 -9.21 -1.65
C LEU A 380 11.23 -9.48 -3.16
N MET A 381 10.01 -9.34 -3.71
CA MET A 381 9.79 -9.49 -5.14
C MET A 381 10.51 -8.41 -5.95
N ALA A 382 10.46 -7.14 -5.52
CA ALA A 382 11.17 -6.06 -6.18
C ALA A 382 12.69 -6.29 -6.17
N GLU A 383 13.26 -6.72 -5.04
CA GLU A 383 14.69 -7.08 -4.96
C GLU A 383 15.05 -8.24 -5.89
N ALA A 384 14.21 -9.28 -5.94
CA ALA A 384 14.45 -10.44 -6.81
C ALA A 384 14.30 -10.10 -8.31
N ALA A 385 13.35 -9.24 -8.66
CA ALA A 385 13.12 -8.77 -10.01
C ALA A 385 14.31 -7.93 -10.49
N ASP A 386 14.78 -7.00 -9.65
CA ASP A 386 15.95 -6.17 -9.93
C ASP A 386 17.23 -7.01 -10.14
N GLN A 387 17.48 -8.02 -9.29
CA GLN A 387 18.61 -8.94 -9.46
C GLN A 387 18.53 -9.78 -10.74
N ALA A 388 17.32 -10.03 -11.25
CA ALA A 388 17.07 -10.79 -12.45
C ALA A 388 16.89 -9.91 -13.70
N GLU A 389 16.98 -8.57 -13.57
CA GLU A 389 16.68 -7.59 -14.62
C GLU A 389 15.29 -7.81 -15.24
N LEU A 390 14.32 -8.13 -14.39
CA LEU A 390 12.93 -8.34 -14.78
C LEU A 390 12.04 -7.21 -14.27
N ASP A 391 10.97 -6.96 -15.00
CA ASP A 391 9.82 -6.23 -14.51
C ASP A 391 9.20 -6.97 -13.30
N PRO A 392 9.03 -6.31 -12.13
CA PRO A 392 8.43 -6.92 -10.94
C PRO A 392 7.06 -7.55 -11.18
N ASP A 393 6.29 -7.03 -12.13
CA ASP A 393 4.92 -7.48 -12.41
C ASP A 393 4.89 -8.84 -13.10
N ARG A 394 6.04 -9.28 -13.64
CA ARG A 394 6.22 -10.64 -14.17
C ARG A 394 6.37 -11.69 -13.07
N LEU A 395 6.61 -11.30 -11.83
CA LEU A 395 6.73 -12.23 -10.71
C LEU A 395 5.35 -12.54 -10.11
N SER A 396 5.03 -13.82 -9.99
CA SER A 396 3.76 -14.24 -9.39
C SER A 396 3.75 -14.01 -7.87
N PHE A 397 2.91 -13.08 -7.41
CA PHE A 397 2.70 -12.83 -5.97
C PHE A 397 2.30 -14.11 -5.21
N ILE A 398 1.42 -14.94 -5.77
CA ILE A 398 1.00 -16.21 -5.15
C ILE A 398 2.20 -17.14 -4.93
N ARG A 399 3.11 -17.24 -5.92
CA ARG A 399 4.31 -18.07 -5.81
C ARG A 399 5.25 -17.52 -4.74
N SER A 400 5.48 -16.21 -4.73
CA SER A 400 6.31 -15.52 -3.73
C SER A 400 5.75 -15.68 -2.32
N LEU A 401 4.44 -15.45 -2.13
CA LEU A 401 3.75 -15.65 -0.85
C LEU A 401 3.90 -17.10 -0.35
N ARG A 402 3.77 -18.09 -1.24
CA ARG A 402 3.96 -19.51 -0.89
C ARG A 402 5.42 -19.82 -0.53
N ILE A 403 6.40 -19.21 -1.21
CA ILE A 403 7.82 -19.35 -0.86
C ILE A 403 8.05 -18.80 0.55
N VAL A 404 7.60 -17.58 0.84
CA VAL A 404 7.75 -16.96 2.17
C VAL A 404 7.06 -17.82 3.25
N ARG A 405 5.84 -18.32 3.00
CA ARG A 405 5.14 -19.24 3.92
C ARG A 405 5.91 -20.52 4.21
N ARG A 406 6.48 -21.17 3.18
CA ARG A 406 7.26 -22.40 3.37
C ARG A 406 8.49 -22.17 4.25
N GLN A 407 9.14 -21.03 4.09
CA GLN A 407 10.36 -20.72 4.81
C GLN A 407 10.13 -20.38 6.28
N VAL A 408 8.98 -19.79 6.63
CA VAL A 408 8.63 -19.58 8.05
C VAL A 408 8.28 -20.91 8.75
N GLY A 409 7.71 -21.88 8.03
CA GLY A 409 7.24 -23.16 8.60
C GLY A 409 8.16 -24.37 8.39
N GLY A 410 9.20 -24.27 7.58
CA GLY A 410 10.12 -25.37 7.30
C GLY A 410 11.24 -25.47 8.34
N PRO A 411 11.76 -26.67 8.66
CA PRO A 411 13.13 -26.77 9.12
C PRO A 411 14.01 -26.13 8.04
N ALA A 412 15.04 -25.36 8.41
CA ALA A 412 16.07 -24.98 7.44
C ALA A 412 16.54 -26.26 6.75
N ASP A 413 16.23 -26.42 5.47
CA ASP A 413 16.37 -27.70 4.78
C ASP A 413 17.81 -28.19 4.92
N PHE A 414 17.96 -29.44 5.34
CA PHE A 414 19.23 -30.16 5.27
C PHE A 414 19.73 -30.09 3.83
N SER A 415 20.86 -29.41 3.63
CA SER A 415 21.61 -29.57 2.38
C SER A 415 22.01 -31.06 2.29
N PRO A 416 21.62 -31.80 1.24
CA PRO A 416 22.14 -33.13 1.04
C PRO A 416 23.61 -32.98 0.67
N THR A 417 24.51 -33.10 1.64
CA THR A 417 25.91 -33.38 1.37
C THR A 417 25.93 -34.69 0.58
N ALA A 418 26.26 -34.60 -0.71
CA ALA A 418 26.54 -35.74 -1.55
C ALA A 418 27.74 -36.53 -0.97
N PRO A 419 27.75 -37.86 -1.10
CA PRO A 419 28.80 -38.73 -0.57
C PRO A 419 30.17 -38.51 -1.21
#